data_AF-A0A6N6KCR0-F1
#
_entry.id   AF-A0A6N6KCR0-F1
#
_cell.length_a   1.000
_cell.length_b   1.000
_cell.length_c   1.000
_cell.angle_alpha   90.00
_cell.angle_beta   90.00
_cell.angle_gamma   90.00
#
_symmetry.space_group_name_H-M   'P 1'
#
loop_
_entity.id
_entity.type
_entity.pdbx_description
1 polymer ?
#
loop_
_entity_poly.entity_id
_entity_poly.type
_entity_poly.pdbx_seq_one_letter_code
_entity_poly.pdbx_strand_id
1 'polypeptide(L)'
;MYYKAPMNILFEIKKWWRWLRIKGFKAIFWTSSHVNYRNYMVLASIIIGIGAGLAAVILKYAVHTIGQWLYGNDPTSGRLGFVFFPIIGVTLAVLFYKYLLKKPLNLGFPPLINRISRKKVNLPPNEMYAHVVSGSLTVGFGGSVGLEAPIVRTGASIGSNIARILQVGRNKQTLFLACGAAAGMAAIFNSPVAAVIFAFEVLLTDFALHAFIPLLISAATGAVVAKLLYYKKLFYLPEGDWSFESLPFYILLGIFAGLLSTYMIRINLGIQNYVAKFEKSVYKILFGGLSIGALIFLLPPLFGEGYETVNQLLTGQFRSITEHSLFYAF
;
A
#
# COMPACT_ATOMS: atom_id res chain seq x y z
N MET A 1 -9.84 -24.04 -34.99
CA MET A 1 -9.42 -22.83 -35.71
C MET A 1 -8.81 -21.87 -34.69
N TYR A 2 -7.51 -22.01 -34.39
CA TYR A 2 -6.83 -21.21 -33.37
C TYR A 2 -6.20 -19.97 -34.03
N TYR A 3 -6.70 -18.78 -33.67
CA TYR A 3 -6.16 -17.49 -34.11
C TYR A 3 -4.75 -17.31 -33.51
N LYS A 4 -3.70 -17.49 -34.33
CA LYS A 4 -2.34 -17.05 -34.01
C LYS A 4 -2.33 -15.52 -33.96
N ALA A 5 -2.25 -14.95 -32.76
CA ALA A 5 -1.91 -13.54 -32.62
C ALA A 5 -0.55 -13.27 -33.31
N PRO A 6 -0.41 -12.21 -34.12
CA PRO A 6 0.77 -11.99 -34.94
C PRO A 6 1.98 -11.68 -34.06
N MET A 7 2.98 -12.54 -34.14
CA MET A 7 4.26 -12.48 -33.41
C MET A 7 5.05 -11.17 -33.61
N ASN A 8 4.65 -10.35 -34.59
CA ASN A 8 5.24 -9.05 -34.91
C ASN A 8 4.91 -7.95 -33.89
N ILE A 9 3.74 -7.98 -33.24
CA ILE A 9 3.34 -6.90 -32.30
C ILE A 9 4.17 -6.95 -31.01
N LEU A 10 4.39 -8.14 -30.46
CA LEU A 10 5.23 -8.33 -29.26
C LEU A 10 6.70 -7.99 -29.51
N PHE A 11 7.18 -8.17 -30.75
CA PHE A 11 8.54 -7.81 -31.15
C PHE A 11 8.70 -6.29 -31.30
N GLU A 12 7.74 -5.61 -31.92
CA GLU A 12 7.73 -4.15 -32.01
C GLU A 12 7.56 -3.49 -30.64
N ILE A 13 6.70 -4.01 -29.76
CA ILE A 13 6.58 -3.52 -28.37
C ILE A 13 7.91 -3.64 -27.62
N LYS A 14 8.64 -4.77 -27.77
CA LYS A 14 9.97 -4.95 -27.16
C LYS A 14 11.00 -3.98 -27.72
N LYS A 15 10.97 -3.71 -29.03
CA LYS A 15 11.88 -2.77 -29.71
C LYS A 15 11.60 -1.33 -29.28
N TRP A 16 10.33 -0.96 -29.17
CA TRP A 16 9.87 0.35 -28.67
C TRP A 16 10.25 0.55 -27.21
N TRP A 17 10.06 -0.47 -26.36
CA TRP A 17 10.55 -0.47 -24.98
C TRP A 17 12.07 -0.32 -24.89
N ARG A 18 12.83 -1.03 -25.75
CA ARG A 18 14.31 -0.91 -25.80
C ARG A 18 14.73 0.50 -26.21
N TRP A 19 14.05 1.09 -27.19
CA TRP A 19 14.34 2.42 -27.70
C TRP A 19 14.01 3.54 -26.70
N LEU A 20 12.84 3.48 -26.04
CA LEU A 20 12.49 4.35 -24.92
C LEU A 20 13.47 4.22 -23.76
N ARG A 21 13.90 2.98 -23.44
CA ARG A 21 14.92 2.74 -22.43
C ARG A 21 16.23 3.45 -22.79
N ILE A 22 16.69 3.37 -24.04
CA ILE A 22 17.96 3.96 -24.48
C ILE A 22 17.90 5.51 -24.50
N LYS A 23 16.84 6.12 -25.04
CA LYS A 23 16.68 7.59 -25.05
C LYS A 23 16.43 8.15 -23.66
N GLY A 24 15.58 7.49 -22.86
CA GLY A 24 15.33 7.86 -21.46
C GLY A 24 16.61 7.78 -20.63
N PHE A 25 17.39 6.71 -20.77
CA PHE A 25 18.70 6.61 -20.10
C PHE A 25 19.66 7.72 -20.55
N LYS A 26 19.72 8.07 -21.84
CA LYS A 26 20.57 9.18 -22.32
C LYS A 26 20.14 10.54 -21.76
N ALA A 27 18.84 10.86 -21.70
CA ALA A 27 18.35 12.11 -21.14
C ALA A 27 18.61 12.22 -19.63
N ILE A 28 18.50 11.10 -18.92
CA ILE A 28 18.77 10.98 -17.49
C ILE A 28 20.27 11.11 -17.18
N PHE A 29 21.14 10.51 -17.99
CA PHE A 29 22.59 10.63 -17.86
C PHE A 29 23.08 12.05 -18.22
N TRP A 30 22.43 12.70 -19.19
CA TRP A 30 22.72 14.08 -19.58
C TRP A 30 22.36 15.09 -18.49
N THR A 31 21.22 14.90 -17.80
CA THR A 31 20.86 15.72 -16.63
C THR A 31 21.79 15.47 -15.45
N SER A 32 22.26 14.24 -15.24
CA SER A 32 23.27 13.93 -14.21
C SER A 32 24.61 14.63 -14.41
N SER A 33 24.96 15.02 -15.65
CA SER A 33 26.26 15.65 -15.96
C SER A 33 26.20 17.17 -16.09
N HIS A 34 25.01 17.78 -16.20
CA HIS A 34 24.85 19.21 -16.46
C HIS A 34 23.99 19.97 -15.42
N VAL A 35 23.40 19.28 -14.44
CA VAL A 35 22.49 19.89 -13.45
C VAL A 35 23.14 19.91 -12.06
N ASN A 36 23.02 21.06 -11.37
CA ASN A 36 23.52 21.23 -10.01
C ASN A 36 22.91 20.17 -9.06
N TYR A 37 23.70 19.69 -8.09
CA TYR A 37 23.36 18.57 -7.21
C TYR A 37 21.99 18.70 -6.55
N ARG A 38 21.65 19.90 -6.08
CA ARG A 38 20.35 20.19 -5.44
C ARG A 38 19.18 20.01 -6.42
N ASN A 39 19.32 20.52 -7.64
CA ASN A 39 18.29 20.44 -8.67
C ASN A 39 18.11 18.99 -9.15
N TYR A 40 19.19 18.24 -9.25
CA TYR A 40 19.14 16.82 -9.59
C TYR A 40 18.33 16.01 -8.57
N MET A 41 18.55 16.21 -7.28
CA MET A 41 17.79 15.53 -6.23
C MET A 41 16.30 15.89 -6.25
N VAL A 42 15.98 17.15 -6.52
CA VAL A 42 14.59 17.62 -6.62
C VAL A 42 13.88 16.96 -7.81
N LEU A 43 14.49 16.98 -9.00
CA LEU A 43 13.92 16.37 -10.20
C LEU A 43 13.71 14.86 -10.01
N ALA A 44 14.70 14.16 -9.46
CA ALA A 44 14.55 12.74 -9.14
C ALA A 44 13.40 12.47 -8.17
N SER A 45 13.24 13.32 -7.14
CA SER A 45 12.18 13.19 -6.14
C SER A 45 10.78 13.41 -6.72
N ILE A 46 10.64 14.34 -7.67
CA ILE A 46 9.39 14.55 -8.43
C ILE A 46 9.06 13.31 -9.25
N ILE A 47 10.03 12.75 -10.00
CA ILE A 47 9.81 11.55 -10.82
C ILE A 47 9.41 10.35 -9.94
N ILE A 48 10.10 10.17 -8.81
CA ILE A 48 9.76 9.14 -7.82
C ILE A 48 8.34 9.38 -7.28
N GLY A 49 8.00 10.63 -6.97
CA GLY A 49 6.70 11.03 -6.45
C GLY A 49 5.57 10.73 -7.42
N ILE A 50 5.76 11.04 -8.71
CA ILE A 50 4.80 10.72 -9.78
C ILE A 50 4.63 9.20 -9.89
N GLY A 51 5.72 8.45 -9.94
CA GLY A 51 5.66 6.99 -10.07
C GLY A 51 4.93 6.32 -8.91
N ALA A 52 5.26 6.70 -7.67
CA ALA A 52 4.62 6.17 -6.46
C ALA A 52 3.16 6.63 -6.33
N GLY A 53 2.86 7.89 -6.67
CA GLY A 53 1.49 8.42 -6.68
C GLY A 53 0.60 7.69 -7.69
N LEU A 54 1.08 7.46 -8.91
CA LEU A 54 0.37 6.67 -9.92
C LEU A 54 0.13 5.23 -9.45
N ALA A 55 1.12 4.60 -8.82
CA ALA A 55 0.95 3.26 -8.26
C ALA A 55 -0.13 3.22 -7.16
N ALA A 56 -0.23 4.26 -6.34
CA ALA A 56 -1.26 4.38 -5.30
C ALA A 56 -2.66 4.53 -5.90
N VAL A 57 -2.78 5.36 -6.92
CA VAL A 57 -4.03 5.56 -7.67
C VAL A 57 -4.47 4.26 -8.34
N ILE A 58 -3.56 3.56 -9.02
CA ILE A 58 -3.85 2.27 -9.66
C ILE A 58 -4.31 1.25 -8.63
N LEU A 59 -3.65 1.17 -7.47
CA LEU A 59 -4.03 0.26 -6.40
C LEU A 59 -5.45 0.56 -5.89
N LYS A 60 -5.74 1.81 -5.50
CA LYS A 60 -7.07 2.20 -5.02
C LYS A 60 -8.15 1.97 -6.05
N TYR A 61 -7.91 2.38 -7.30
CA TYR A 61 -8.86 2.19 -8.38
C TYR A 61 -9.15 0.71 -8.61
N ALA A 62 -8.12 -0.13 -8.70
CA ALA A 62 -8.30 -1.57 -8.89
C ALA A 62 -9.04 -2.23 -7.73
N VAL A 63 -8.73 -1.88 -6.47
CA VAL A 63 -9.47 -2.39 -5.29
C VAL A 63 -10.94 -1.99 -5.36
N HIS A 64 -11.21 -0.72 -5.65
CA HIS A 64 -12.57 -0.20 -5.73
C HIS A 64 -13.36 -0.85 -6.87
N THR A 65 -12.78 -0.98 -8.06
CA THR A 65 -13.45 -1.62 -9.22
C THR A 65 -13.72 -3.10 -8.97
N ILE A 66 -12.77 -3.85 -8.41
CA ILE A 66 -13.00 -5.26 -8.04
C ILE A 66 -14.10 -5.36 -6.99
N GLY A 67 -14.06 -4.49 -5.96
CA GLY A 67 -15.08 -4.43 -4.92
C GLY A 67 -16.46 -4.13 -5.48
N GLN A 68 -16.61 -3.09 -6.30
CA GLN A 68 -17.88 -2.75 -6.95
C GLN A 68 -18.42 -3.87 -7.84
N TRP A 69 -17.53 -4.56 -8.57
CA TRP A 69 -17.93 -5.65 -9.46
C TRP A 69 -18.42 -6.89 -8.70
N LEU A 70 -17.80 -7.20 -7.56
CA LEU A 70 -18.14 -8.38 -6.75
C LEU A 70 -19.30 -8.14 -5.77
N TYR A 71 -19.36 -6.95 -5.16
CA TYR A 71 -20.30 -6.64 -4.07
C TYR A 71 -21.43 -5.70 -4.51
N GLY A 72 -21.37 -5.15 -5.72
CA GLY A 72 -22.38 -4.20 -6.23
C GLY A 72 -22.48 -2.95 -5.36
N ASN A 73 -23.67 -2.33 -5.37
CA ASN A 73 -24.00 -1.19 -4.49
C ASN A 73 -24.54 -1.64 -3.11
N ASP A 74 -24.87 -2.92 -2.96
CA ASP A 74 -25.46 -3.46 -1.74
C ASP A 74 -24.69 -4.72 -1.29
N PRO A 75 -23.79 -4.59 -0.31
CA PRO A 75 -22.97 -5.70 0.20
C PRO A 75 -23.78 -6.78 0.94
N THR A 76 -25.11 -6.77 0.87
CA THR A 76 -25.99 -7.65 1.66
C THR A 76 -26.88 -8.58 0.83
N SER A 77 -26.96 -8.36 -0.49
CA SER A 77 -27.88 -9.06 -1.40
C SER A 77 -27.42 -10.47 -1.84
N GLY A 78 -26.21 -10.91 -1.46
CA GLY A 78 -25.60 -12.19 -1.87
C GLY A 78 -24.88 -12.97 -0.75
N ARG A 79 -25.41 -12.94 0.49
CA ARG A 79 -24.76 -13.30 1.77
C ARG A 79 -23.85 -14.54 1.79
N LEU A 80 -24.18 -15.61 1.07
CA LEU A 80 -23.37 -16.84 1.07
C LEU A 80 -22.16 -16.78 0.12
N GLY A 81 -22.24 -16.04 -0.98
CA GLY A 81 -21.15 -15.91 -1.96
C GLY A 81 -19.94 -15.12 -1.41
N PHE A 82 -20.21 -14.16 -0.52
CA PHE A 82 -19.19 -13.29 0.07
C PHE A 82 -18.16 -14.02 0.94
N VAL A 83 -18.54 -15.16 1.53
CA VAL A 83 -17.62 -15.99 2.32
C VAL A 83 -16.48 -16.55 1.45
N PHE A 84 -16.75 -16.78 0.15
CA PHE A 84 -15.79 -17.41 -0.76
C PHE A 84 -14.88 -16.41 -1.47
N PHE A 85 -15.27 -15.15 -1.62
CA PHE A 85 -14.48 -14.15 -2.34
C PHE A 85 -13.08 -13.93 -1.71
N PRO A 86 -12.92 -13.78 -0.38
CA PRO A 86 -11.60 -13.67 0.23
C PRO A 86 -10.68 -14.85 -0.09
N ILE A 87 -11.23 -16.08 -0.15
CA ILE A 87 -10.48 -17.29 -0.51
C ILE A 87 -9.96 -17.18 -1.95
N ILE A 88 -10.81 -16.74 -2.88
CA ILE A 88 -10.44 -16.53 -4.29
C ILE A 88 -9.35 -15.47 -4.40
N GLY A 89 -9.53 -14.32 -3.74
CA GLY A 89 -8.55 -13.22 -3.76
C GLY A 89 -7.16 -13.62 -3.27
N VAL A 90 -7.11 -14.26 -2.10
CA VAL A 90 -5.84 -14.77 -1.53
C VAL A 90 -5.23 -15.85 -2.41
N THR A 91 -6.05 -16.75 -2.97
CA THR A 91 -5.57 -17.78 -3.90
C THR A 91 -4.93 -17.14 -5.13
N LEU A 92 -5.60 -16.19 -5.78
CA LEU A 92 -5.07 -15.47 -6.94
C LEU A 92 -3.78 -14.73 -6.61
N ALA A 93 -3.70 -14.07 -5.44
CA ALA A 93 -2.49 -13.41 -4.97
C ALA A 93 -1.32 -14.40 -4.79
N VAL A 94 -1.57 -15.59 -4.21
CA VAL A 94 -0.55 -16.64 -4.05
C VAL A 94 -0.11 -17.21 -5.40
N LEU A 95 -1.05 -17.50 -6.30
CA LEU A 95 -0.74 -17.98 -7.65
C LEU A 95 0.09 -16.96 -8.43
N PHE A 96 -0.24 -15.67 -8.30
CA PHE A 96 0.53 -14.57 -8.88
C PHE A 96 2.00 -14.58 -8.40
N TYR A 97 2.23 -14.70 -7.09
CA TYR A 97 3.61 -14.80 -6.56
C TYR A 97 4.33 -16.08 -6.99
N LYS A 98 3.63 -17.23 -6.98
CA LYS A 98 4.21 -18.53 -7.28
C LYS A 98 4.59 -18.67 -8.75
N TYR A 99 3.69 -18.32 -9.67
CA TYR A 99 3.87 -18.57 -11.10
C TYR A 99 4.46 -17.39 -11.86
N LEU A 100 4.05 -16.15 -11.56
CA LEU A 100 4.53 -14.98 -12.29
C LEU A 100 5.81 -14.40 -11.69
N LEU A 101 5.88 -14.27 -10.36
CA LEU A 101 7.06 -13.68 -9.70
C LEU A 101 8.14 -14.71 -9.34
N LYS A 102 7.77 -15.99 -9.22
CA LYS A 102 8.65 -17.10 -8.80
C LYS A 102 9.45 -16.76 -7.53
N LYS A 103 8.80 -16.11 -6.56
CA LYS A 103 9.42 -15.61 -5.33
C LYS A 103 8.56 -15.90 -4.10
N PRO A 104 9.17 -16.00 -2.91
CA PRO A 104 8.41 -16.13 -1.67
C PRO A 104 7.56 -14.89 -1.42
N LEU A 105 6.38 -15.11 -0.88
CA LEU A 105 5.50 -14.05 -0.37
C LEU A 105 6.17 -13.38 0.82
N ASN A 106 6.66 -12.17 0.59
CA ASN A 106 7.04 -11.27 1.67
C ASN A 106 5.99 -10.17 1.67
N LEU A 107 5.12 -10.12 2.67
CA LEU A 107 4.08 -9.10 2.82
C LEU A 107 4.40 -8.23 4.04
N GLY A 108 3.78 -7.05 4.15
CA GLY A 108 3.95 -6.15 5.28
C GLY A 108 5.26 -5.33 5.30
N PHE A 109 5.37 -4.44 6.29
CA PHE A 109 6.51 -3.54 6.52
C PHE A 109 7.80 -4.21 7.04
N PRO A 110 7.77 -5.20 7.96
CA PRO A 110 9.00 -5.70 8.60
C PRO A 110 10.08 -6.20 7.64
N PRO A 111 9.76 -6.91 6.54
CA PRO A 111 10.78 -7.31 5.56
C PRO A 111 11.47 -6.12 4.88
N LEU A 112 10.76 -5.02 4.64
CA LEU A 112 11.33 -3.80 4.08
C LEU A 112 12.25 -3.11 5.09
N ILE A 113 11.79 -2.94 6.33
CA ILE A 113 12.57 -2.32 7.42
C ILE A 113 13.85 -3.13 7.69
N ASN A 114 13.74 -4.46 7.78
CA ASN A 114 14.89 -5.34 7.97
C ASN A 114 15.90 -5.24 6.80
N ARG A 115 15.43 -5.05 5.56
CA ARG A 115 16.33 -4.81 4.43
C ARG A 115 17.05 -3.47 4.55
N ILE A 116 16.34 -2.41 4.92
CA ILE A 116 16.95 -1.08 5.09
C ILE A 116 17.97 -1.10 6.24
N SER A 117 17.64 -1.70 7.37
CA SER A 117 18.53 -1.89 8.52
C SER A 117 19.80 -2.67 8.15
N ARG A 118 19.68 -3.75 7.36
CA ARG A 118 20.83 -4.49 6.82
C ARG A 118 21.52 -3.79 5.64
N LYS A 119 21.18 -2.52 5.40
CA LYS A 119 21.65 -1.67 4.31
C LYS A 119 21.36 -2.25 2.90
N LYS A 120 20.53 -3.29 2.75
CA LYS A 120 20.19 -3.95 1.47
C LYS A 120 19.09 -3.18 0.74
N VAL A 121 19.39 -1.94 0.34
CA VAL A 121 18.45 -1.01 -0.30
C VAL A 121 18.23 -1.24 -1.80
N ASN A 122 18.82 -2.30 -2.36
CA ASN A 122 18.57 -2.74 -3.73
C ASN A 122 17.31 -3.62 -3.81
N LEU A 123 16.17 -2.99 -4.08
CA LEU A 123 14.91 -3.70 -4.22
C LEU A 123 14.73 -4.26 -5.64
N PRO A 124 14.20 -5.49 -5.79
CA PRO A 124 13.92 -6.08 -7.09
C PRO A 124 12.93 -5.25 -7.93
N PRO A 125 13.12 -5.10 -9.26
CA PRO A 125 12.20 -4.35 -10.12
C PRO A 125 10.77 -4.89 -10.13
N ASN A 126 10.60 -6.19 -9.94
CA ASN A 126 9.28 -6.80 -9.91
C ASN A 126 8.44 -6.36 -8.69
N GLU A 127 9.08 -5.91 -7.61
CA GLU A 127 8.38 -5.35 -6.44
C GLU A 127 7.75 -3.97 -6.72
N MET A 128 8.06 -3.32 -7.85
CA MET A 128 7.42 -2.05 -8.25
C MET A 128 5.93 -2.22 -8.55
N TYR A 129 5.48 -3.41 -8.98
CA TYR A 129 4.06 -3.67 -9.28
C TYR A 129 3.50 -4.88 -8.53
N ALA A 130 4.35 -5.76 -8.00
CA ALA A 130 3.91 -6.98 -7.32
C ALA A 130 2.91 -6.70 -6.19
N HIS A 131 3.20 -5.70 -5.35
CA HIS A 131 2.38 -5.38 -4.19
C HIS A 131 1.07 -4.70 -4.57
N VAL A 132 1.06 -3.89 -5.64
CA VAL A 132 -0.18 -3.33 -6.21
C VAL A 132 -1.09 -4.48 -6.63
N VAL A 133 -0.60 -5.39 -7.48
CA VAL A 133 -1.43 -6.50 -7.98
C VAL A 133 -1.93 -7.39 -6.84
N SER A 134 -1.06 -7.81 -5.93
CA SER A 134 -1.50 -8.67 -4.83
C SER A 134 -2.40 -7.96 -3.82
N GLY A 135 -2.18 -6.67 -3.58
CA GLY A 135 -3.04 -5.84 -2.75
C GLY A 135 -4.44 -5.72 -3.35
N SER A 136 -4.51 -5.42 -4.65
CA SER A 136 -5.78 -5.35 -5.40
C SER A 136 -6.55 -6.68 -5.36
N LEU A 137 -5.87 -7.80 -5.56
CA LEU A 137 -6.49 -9.13 -5.50
C LEU A 137 -6.94 -9.51 -4.09
N THR A 138 -6.16 -9.14 -3.05
CA THR A 138 -6.51 -9.49 -1.67
C THR A 138 -7.66 -8.63 -1.16
N VAL A 139 -7.50 -7.30 -1.20
CA VAL A 139 -8.48 -6.35 -0.65
C VAL A 139 -9.72 -6.25 -1.53
N GLY A 140 -9.55 -6.21 -2.85
CA GLY A 140 -10.69 -6.12 -3.78
C GLY A 140 -11.66 -7.29 -3.68
N PHE A 141 -11.16 -8.50 -3.37
CA PHE A 141 -11.99 -9.67 -3.13
C PHE A 141 -12.50 -9.81 -1.68
N GLY A 142 -12.22 -8.83 -0.81
CA GLY A 142 -12.73 -8.80 0.56
C GLY A 142 -11.77 -9.26 1.65
N GLY A 143 -10.47 -9.24 1.39
CA GLY A 143 -9.48 -9.33 2.46
C GLY A 143 -9.56 -8.11 3.37
N SER A 144 -9.65 -8.35 4.68
CA SER A 144 -9.56 -7.31 5.72
C SER A 144 -8.09 -6.95 5.96
N VAL A 145 -7.57 -6.02 5.16
CA VAL A 145 -6.19 -5.52 5.27
C VAL A 145 -6.09 -4.15 4.61
N GLY A 146 -5.28 -3.26 5.20
CA GLY A 146 -5.04 -1.94 4.64
C GLY A 146 -4.08 -1.94 3.45
N LEU A 147 -4.14 -0.86 2.66
CA LEU A 147 -3.34 -0.66 1.44
C LEU A 147 -1.99 0.03 1.69
N GLU A 148 -1.68 0.37 2.94
CA GLU A 148 -0.51 1.14 3.34
C GLU A 148 0.77 0.34 3.10
N ALA A 149 0.81 -0.91 3.54
CA ALA A 149 1.99 -1.75 3.36
C ALA A 149 2.28 -2.05 1.87
N PRO A 150 1.28 -2.43 1.04
CA PRO A 150 1.49 -2.57 -0.39
C PRO A 150 2.06 -1.32 -1.05
N ILE A 151 1.49 -0.14 -0.77
CA ILE A 151 1.92 1.08 -1.46
C ILE A 151 3.29 1.56 -1.00
N VAL A 152 3.59 1.45 0.30
CA VAL A 152 4.90 1.87 0.83
C VAL A 152 5.99 1.00 0.22
N ARG A 153 5.74 -0.31 0.05
CA ARG A 153 6.71 -1.21 -0.58
C ARG A 153 6.86 -0.99 -2.08
N THR A 154 5.76 -0.79 -2.78
CA THR A 154 5.80 -0.43 -4.20
C THR A 154 6.55 0.89 -4.40
N GLY A 155 6.21 1.92 -3.63
CA GLY A 155 6.88 3.22 -3.65
C GLY A 155 8.37 3.11 -3.34
N ALA A 156 8.73 2.39 -2.27
CA ALA A 156 10.12 2.07 -1.92
C ALA A 156 10.86 1.39 -3.09
N SER A 157 10.21 0.43 -3.76
CA SER A 157 10.80 -0.26 -4.90
C SER A 157 10.97 0.66 -6.11
N ILE A 158 9.99 1.52 -6.41
CA ILE A 158 10.09 2.54 -7.47
C ILE A 158 11.29 3.46 -7.19
N GLY A 159 11.38 4.00 -5.97
CA GLY A 159 12.49 4.83 -5.52
C GLY A 159 13.85 4.14 -5.62
N SER A 160 13.94 2.90 -5.13
CA SER A 160 15.17 2.09 -5.21
C SER A 160 15.58 1.79 -6.66
N ASN A 161 14.65 1.54 -7.56
CA ASN A 161 14.97 1.21 -8.94
C ASN A 161 15.37 2.46 -9.73
N ILE A 162 14.72 3.60 -9.47
CA ILE A 162 15.16 4.90 -10.01
C ILE A 162 16.58 5.22 -9.52
N ALA A 163 16.86 5.06 -8.22
CA ALA A 163 18.21 5.21 -7.68
C ALA A 163 19.25 4.32 -8.38
N ARG A 164 18.89 3.06 -8.68
CA ARG A 164 19.78 2.14 -9.40
C ARG A 164 20.04 2.59 -10.84
N ILE A 165 19.00 3.03 -11.54
CA ILE A 165 19.11 3.58 -12.91
C ILE A 165 20.04 4.79 -12.92
N LEU A 166 19.91 5.63 -11.89
CA LEU A 166 20.71 6.84 -11.67
C LEU A 166 22.11 6.57 -11.12
N GLN A 167 22.46 5.31 -10.81
CA GLN A 167 23.75 4.89 -10.28
C GLN A 167 24.21 5.71 -9.06
N VAL A 168 23.28 6.13 -8.21
CA VAL A 168 23.59 6.95 -7.04
C VAL A 168 24.22 6.11 -5.91
N GLY A 169 25.04 6.77 -5.09
CA GLY A 169 25.61 6.14 -3.89
C GLY A 169 24.56 5.66 -2.89
N ARG A 170 24.95 4.78 -1.98
CA ARG A 170 24.04 4.05 -1.07
C ARG A 170 23.17 4.94 -0.18
N ASN A 171 23.71 6.05 0.32
CA ASN A 171 22.96 7.00 1.15
C ASN A 171 21.81 7.62 0.34
N LYS A 172 22.09 8.02 -0.92
CA LYS A 172 21.09 8.56 -1.84
C LYS A 172 20.07 7.51 -2.26
N GLN A 173 20.49 6.26 -2.42
CA GLN A 173 19.58 5.16 -2.71
C GLN A 173 18.57 4.92 -1.57
N THR A 174 19.05 4.98 -0.32
CA THR A 174 18.18 4.89 0.86
C THR A 174 17.19 6.05 0.91
N LEU A 175 17.66 7.28 0.60
CA LEU A 175 16.81 8.45 0.49
C LEU A 175 15.74 8.29 -0.60
N PHE A 176 16.10 7.86 -1.81
CA PHE A 176 15.14 7.72 -2.90
C PHE A 176 14.11 6.62 -2.63
N LEU A 177 14.53 5.52 -1.97
CA LEU A 177 13.62 4.52 -1.44
C LEU A 177 12.62 5.16 -0.46
N ALA A 178 13.10 5.95 0.51
CA ALA A 178 12.24 6.65 1.46
C ALA A 178 11.32 7.68 0.78
N CYS A 179 11.81 8.44 -0.21
CA CYS A 179 11.00 9.35 -1.02
C CYS A 179 9.82 8.62 -1.68
N GLY A 180 10.07 7.45 -2.29
CA GLY A 180 9.02 6.67 -2.93
C GLY A 180 8.01 6.09 -1.94
N ALA A 181 8.49 5.60 -0.78
CA ALA A 181 7.62 5.17 0.30
C ALA A 181 6.72 6.31 0.83
N ALA A 182 7.30 7.48 1.09
CA ALA A 182 6.59 8.66 1.56
C ALA A 182 5.58 9.16 0.51
N ALA A 183 5.96 9.21 -0.77
CA ALA A 183 5.06 9.54 -1.86
C ALA A 183 3.85 8.60 -1.95
N GLY A 184 4.08 7.29 -1.82
CA GLY A 184 3.01 6.31 -1.79
C GLY A 184 2.07 6.49 -0.60
N MET A 185 2.64 6.69 0.60
CA MET A 185 1.87 6.95 1.83
C MET A 185 1.06 8.24 1.72
N ALA A 186 1.69 9.33 1.26
CA ALA A 186 1.04 10.62 1.06
C ALA A 186 -0.10 10.55 0.02
N ALA A 187 0.08 9.76 -1.03
CA ALA A 187 -0.94 9.53 -2.06
C ALA A 187 -2.18 8.79 -1.53
N ILE A 188 -2.01 7.84 -0.59
CA ILE A 188 -3.15 7.15 0.03
C ILE A 188 -3.88 8.03 1.05
N PHE A 189 -3.14 8.71 1.92
CA PHE A 189 -3.72 9.47 3.04
C PHE A 189 -4.02 10.93 2.73
N ASN A 190 -3.59 11.44 1.57
CA ASN A 190 -3.60 12.86 1.25
C ASN A 190 -2.93 13.71 2.35
N SER A 191 -1.85 13.18 2.96
CA SER A 191 -1.13 13.81 4.07
C SER A 191 0.39 13.73 3.85
N PRO A 192 0.97 14.70 3.12
CA PRO A 192 2.41 14.72 2.85
C PRO A 192 3.27 14.82 4.10
N VAL A 193 2.86 15.62 5.09
CA VAL A 193 3.64 15.86 6.31
C VAL A 193 3.71 14.59 7.17
N ALA A 194 2.59 13.90 7.37
CA ALA A 194 2.58 12.63 8.11
C ALA A 194 3.43 11.56 7.42
N ALA A 195 3.39 11.50 6.09
CA ALA A 195 4.20 10.56 5.31
C ALA A 195 5.72 10.84 5.42
N VAL A 196 6.11 12.11 5.52
CA VAL A 196 7.50 12.52 5.74
C VAL A 196 7.97 12.09 7.13
N ILE A 197 7.18 12.35 8.17
CA ILE A 197 7.48 11.94 9.55
C ILE A 197 7.61 10.42 9.62
N PHE A 198 6.65 9.68 9.05
CA PHE A 198 6.71 8.22 8.96
C PHE A 198 8.02 7.74 8.32
N ALA A 199 8.45 8.35 7.21
CA ALA A 199 9.68 7.94 6.55
C ALA A 199 10.93 8.20 7.43
N PHE A 200 10.95 9.29 8.19
CA PHE A 200 12.04 9.57 9.14
C PHE A 200 12.07 8.61 10.31
N GLU A 201 10.91 8.30 10.91
CA GLU A 201 10.85 7.47 12.11
C GLU A 201 11.01 5.98 11.80
N VAL A 202 10.49 5.52 10.66
CA VAL A 202 10.36 4.09 10.36
C VAL A 202 11.39 3.60 9.33
N LEU A 203 11.77 4.43 8.36
CA LEU A 203 12.59 3.99 7.22
C LEU A 203 14.02 4.51 7.28
N LEU A 204 14.21 5.77 7.69
CA LEU A 204 15.53 6.36 7.78
C LEU A 204 16.11 6.12 9.17
N THR A 205 17.38 5.70 9.22
CA THR A 205 18.08 5.47 10.49
C THR A 205 18.71 6.75 11.05
N ASP A 206 19.01 7.72 10.18
CA ASP A 206 19.65 8.99 10.55
C ASP A 206 18.79 10.16 10.05
N PHE A 207 18.46 11.08 10.96
CA PHE A 207 17.76 12.32 10.61
C PHE A 207 18.73 13.30 9.94
N ALA A 208 18.69 13.36 8.62
CA ALA A 208 19.50 14.29 7.84
C ALA A 208 18.63 15.43 7.28
N LEU A 209 18.89 16.68 7.67
CA LEU A 209 18.14 17.85 7.17
C LEU A 209 18.12 17.95 5.64
N HIS A 210 19.20 17.50 4.98
CA HIS A 210 19.29 17.47 3.53
C HIS A 210 18.37 16.43 2.86
N ALA A 211 17.88 15.43 3.61
CA ALA A 211 16.87 14.48 3.15
C ALA A 211 15.45 15.06 3.19
N PHE A 212 15.20 16.06 4.03
CA PHE A 212 13.85 16.59 4.27
C PHE A 212 13.21 17.16 3.00
N ILE A 213 13.91 18.04 2.28
CA ILE A 213 13.38 18.72 1.08
C ILE A 213 13.02 17.71 -0.02
N PRO A 214 13.92 16.80 -0.47
CA PRO A 214 13.60 15.75 -1.44
C PRO A 214 12.37 14.92 -1.04
N LEU A 215 12.30 14.54 0.23
CA LEU A 215 11.27 13.65 0.75
C LEU A 215 9.91 14.35 0.80
N LEU A 216 9.88 15.61 1.24
CA LEU A 216 8.68 16.46 1.22
C LEU A 216 8.18 16.70 -0.21
N ILE A 217 9.09 17.01 -1.16
CA ILE A 217 8.73 17.21 -2.57
C ILE A 217 8.13 15.93 -3.16
N SER A 218 8.75 14.77 -2.88
CA SER A 218 8.23 13.49 -3.36
C SER A 218 6.85 13.17 -2.77
N ALA A 219 6.70 13.36 -1.44
CA ALA A 219 5.45 13.18 -0.72
C ALA A 219 4.32 14.09 -1.26
N ALA A 220 4.60 15.39 -1.40
CA ALA A 220 3.67 16.37 -1.95
C ALA A 220 3.30 16.02 -3.40
N THR A 221 4.28 15.63 -4.22
CA THR A 221 4.04 15.22 -5.62
C THR A 221 3.11 14.00 -5.67
N GLY A 222 3.35 12.97 -4.84
CA GLY A 222 2.50 11.79 -4.76
C GLY A 222 1.06 12.13 -4.36
N ALA A 223 0.89 13.00 -3.36
CA ALA A 223 -0.43 13.49 -2.93
C ALA A 223 -1.13 14.31 -4.02
N VAL A 224 -0.42 15.19 -4.73
CA VAL A 224 -0.98 15.96 -5.85
C VAL A 224 -1.43 15.04 -6.97
N VAL A 225 -0.62 14.05 -7.36
CA VAL A 225 -0.99 13.06 -8.39
C VAL A 225 -2.24 12.30 -7.98
N ALA A 226 -2.32 11.84 -6.73
CA ALA A 226 -3.51 11.18 -6.21
C ALA A 226 -4.74 12.10 -6.21
N LYS A 227 -4.58 13.36 -5.79
CA LYS A 227 -5.66 14.35 -5.78
C LYS A 227 -6.15 14.72 -7.19
N LEU A 228 -5.28 14.71 -8.19
CA LEU A 228 -5.68 14.98 -9.58
C LEU A 228 -6.44 13.82 -10.22
N LEU A 229 -6.10 12.57 -9.87
CA LEU A 229 -6.64 11.38 -10.55
C LEU A 229 -7.70 10.62 -9.76
N TYR A 230 -7.68 10.71 -8.42
CA TYR A 230 -8.53 9.94 -7.53
C TYR A 230 -8.74 10.69 -6.19
N TYR A 231 -9.50 11.78 -6.24
CA TYR A 231 -9.81 12.58 -5.04
C TYR A 231 -11.05 12.05 -4.32
N LYS A 232 -10.85 11.50 -3.12
CA LYS A 232 -11.89 11.31 -2.11
C LYS A 232 -11.33 11.78 -0.77
N LYS A 233 -12.04 12.64 -0.05
CA LYS A 233 -11.68 13.02 1.33
C LYS A 233 -11.79 11.77 2.20
N LEU A 234 -10.70 11.38 2.87
CA LEU A 234 -10.66 10.12 3.62
C LEU A 234 -11.39 10.19 4.95
N PHE A 235 -11.31 11.34 5.64
CA PHE A 235 -11.89 11.50 6.97
C PHE A 235 -12.69 12.79 7.06
N TYR A 236 -13.90 12.69 7.60
CA TYR A 236 -14.72 13.82 8.00
C TYR A 236 -14.56 14.00 9.51
N LEU A 237 -13.86 15.06 9.91
CA LEU A 237 -13.68 15.36 11.32
C LEU A 237 -14.92 16.09 11.84
N PRO A 238 -15.48 15.69 12.99
CA PRO A 238 -16.51 16.46 13.65
C PRO A 238 -15.94 17.81 14.09
N GLU A 239 -16.74 18.86 13.94
CA GLU A 239 -16.41 20.19 14.45
C GLU A 239 -16.67 20.20 15.96
N GLY A 240 -15.70 20.66 16.74
CA GLY A 240 -15.81 20.75 18.19
C GLY A 240 -14.68 21.57 18.78
N ASP A 241 -15.00 22.36 19.80
CA ASP A 241 -14.02 23.15 20.52
C ASP A 241 -13.21 22.25 21.46
N TRP A 242 -11.91 22.52 21.52
CA TRP A 242 -11.02 21.83 22.45
C TRP A 242 -11.17 22.42 23.85
N SER A 243 -11.42 21.57 24.85
CA SER A 243 -11.47 21.97 26.26
C SER A 243 -10.32 21.36 27.06
N PHE A 244 -9.75 22.16 27.98
CA PHE A 244 -8.66 21.70 28.85
C PHE A 244 -9.08 20.54 29.75
N GLU A 245 -10.36 20.49 30.16
CA GLU A 245 -10.95 19.41 30.96
C GLU A 245 -10.91 18.05 30.25
N SER A 246 -10.76 18.03 28.92
CA SER A 246 -10.64 16.79 28.14
C SER A 246 -9.25 16.13 28.26
N LEU A 247 -8.26 16.83 28.82
CA LEU A 247 -6.86 16.37 28.87
C LEU A 247 -6.67 15.00 29.58
N PRO A 248 -7.28 14.73 30.76
CA PRO A 248 -7.17 13.42 31.40
C PRO A 248 -7.70 12.29 30.52
N PHE A 249 -8.77 12.53 29.75
CA PHE A 249 -9.34 11.54 28.83
C PHE A 249 -8.39 11.22 27.67
N TYR A 250 -7.67 12.23 27.14
CA TYR A 250 -6.64 11.98 26.11
C TYR A 250 -5.46 11.16 26.64
N ILE A 251 -5.04 11.39 27.89
CA ILE A 251 -3.98 10.58 28.53
C ILE A 251 -4.44 9.13 28.68
N LEU A 252 -5.65 8.91 29.20
CA LEU A 252 -6.24 7.58 29.33
C LEU A 252 -6.37 6.88 27.97
N LEU A 253 -6.82 7.62 26.95
CA LEU A 253 -6.90 7.12 25.58
C LEU A 253 -5.52 6.71 25.04
N GLY A 254 -4.47 7.50 25.30
CA GLY A 254 -3.10 7.19 24.88
C GLY A 254 -2.58 5.90 25.53
N ILE A 255 -2.80 5.72 26.84
CA ILE A 255 -2.44 4.49 27.55
C ILE A 255 -3.21 3.29 26.97
N PHE A 256 -4.52 3.44 26.78
CA PHE A 256 -5.36 2.41 26.20
C PHE A 256 -4.91 2.02 24.78
N ALA A 257 -4.63 2.99 23.93
CA ALA A 257 -4.13 2.77 22.57
C ALA A 257 -2.77 2.04 22.57
N GLY A 258 -1.87 2.37 23.50
CA GLY A 258 -0.58 1.67 23.66
C GLY A 258 -0.74 0.21 24.08
N LEU A 259 -1.64 -0.07 25.04
CA LEU A 259 -1.96 -1.44 25.46
C LEU A 259 -2.62 -2.23 24.33
N LEU A 260 -3.58 -1.61 23.62
CA LEU A 260 -4.27 -2.23 22.48
C LEU A 260 -3.30 -2.55 21.33
N SER A 261 -2.38 -1.65 21.02
CA SER A 261 -1.32 -1.88 20.02
C SER A 261 -0.45 -3.08 20.39
N THR A 262 -0.02 -3.17 21.66
CA THR A 262 0.77 -4.30 22.16
C THR A 262 0.00 -5.62 22.05
N TYR A 263 -1.29 -5.61 22.42
CA TYR A 263 -2.17 -6.75 22.27
C TYR A 263 -2.28 -7.19 20.80
N MET A 264 -2.56 -6.25 19.88
CA MET A 264 -2.66 -6.52 18.44
C MET A 264 -1.36 -7.12 17.88
N ILE A 265 -0.19 -6.59 18.25
CA ILE A 265 1.11 -7.13 17.83
C ILE A 265 1.28 -8.57 18.31
N ARG A 266 1.00 -8.86 19.59
CA ARG A 266 1.14 -10.21 20.16
C ARG A 266 0.21 -11.21 19.49
N ILE A 267 -1.06 -10.85 19.28
CA ILE A 267 -2.03 -11.71 18.60
C ILE A 267 -1.64 -11.94 17.14
N ASN A 268 -1.22 -10.90 16.42
CA ASN A 268 -0.80 -11.04 15.04
C ASN A 268 0.42 -11.98 14.91
N LEU A 269 1.44 -11.82 15.76
CA LEU A 269 2.58 -12.73 15.81
C LEU A 269 2.18 -14.15 16.22
N GLY A 270 1.25 -14.29 17.18
CA GLY A 270 0.71 -15.58 17.61
C GLY A 270 0.01 -16.32 16.47
N ILE A 271 -0.87 -15.64 15.74
CA ILE A 271 -1.57 -16.19 14.57
C ILE A 271 -0.58 -16.53 13.46
N GLN A 272 0.40 -15.67 13.17
CA GLN A 272 1.45 -15.96 12.20
C GLN A 272 2.22 -17.24 12.56
N ASN A 273 2.62 -17.40 13.82
CA ASN A 273 3.32 -18.59 14.30
C ASN A 273 2.44 -19.84 14.25
N TYR A 274 1.14 -19.71 14.54
CA TYR A 274 0.19 -20.82 14.44
C TYR A 274 0.01 -21.24 12.98
N VAL A 275 -0.25 -20.30 12.08
CA VAL A 275 -0.44 -20.56 10.64
C VAL A 275 0.87 -21.04 9.97
N ALA A 276 2.03 -20.66 10.51
CA ALA A 276 3.32 -21.15 10.03
C ALA A 276 3.47 -22.67 10.16
N LYS A 277 2.77 -23.31 11.12
CA LYS A 277 2.79 -24.78 11.32
C LYS A 277 2.20 -25.56 10.14
N PHE A 278 1.35 -24.94 9.32
CA PHE A 278 0.83 -25.60 8.12
C PHE A 278 1.92 -25.70 7.05
N GLU A 279 2.28 -26.91 6.63
CA GLU A 279 3.32 -27.10 5.61
C GLU A 279 2.88 -26.65 4.22
N LYS A 280 1.65 -26.99 3.82
CA LYS A 280 1.11 -26.67 2.48
C LYS A 280 0.45 -25.30 2.48
N SER A 281 0.78 -24.50 1.46
CA SER A 281 0.18 -23.16 1.26
C SER A 281 -1.34 -23.22 1.12
N VAL A 282 -1.91 -24.33 0.62
CA VAL A 282 -3.36 -24.49 0.46
C VAL A 282 -4.09 -24.44 1.81
N TYR A 283 -3.55 -25.07 2.86
CA TYR A 283 -4.17 -25.03 4.19
C TYR A 283 -4.13 -23.64 4.81
N LYS A 284 -3.05 -22.88 4.57
CA LYS A 284 -2.96 -21.48 5.01
C LYS A 284 -4.03 -20.61 4.34
N ILE A 285 -4.23 -20.80 3.05
CA ILE A 285 -5.24 -20.07 2.26
C ILE A 285 -6.65 -20.42 2.74
N LEU A 286 -6.96 -21.72 2.87
CA LEU A 286 -8.27 -22.18 3.32
C LEU A 286 -8.58 -21.69 4.74
N PHE A 287 -7.64 -21.86 5.68
CA PHE A 287 -7.83 -21.40 7.06
C PHE A 287 -8.03 -19.88 7.13
N GLY A 288 -7.14 -19.09 6.50
CA GLY A 288 -7.23 -17.64 6.53
C GLY A 288 -8.47 -17.10 5.80
N GLY A 289 -8.74 -17.61 4.60
CA GLY A 289 -9.87 -17.16 3.79
C GLY A 289 -11.22 -17.56 4.38
N LEU A 290 -11.38 -18.79 4.90
CA LEU A 290 -12.62 -19.20 5.58
C LEU A 290 -12.82 -18.42 6.88
N SER A 291 -11.75 -18.19 7.66
CA SER A 291 -11.85 -17.42 8.91
C SER A 291 -12.29 -15.98 8.64
N ILE A 292 -11.66 -15.32 7.65
CA ILE A 292 -12.05 -13.95 7.24
C ILE A 292 -13.46 -13.95 6.65
N GLY A 293 -13.81 -14.89 5.77
CA GLY A 293 -15.14 -15.00 5.19
C GLY A 293 -16.22 -15.19 6.25
N ALA A 294 -15.99 -16.04 7.25
CA ALA A 294 -16.90 -16.24 8.38
C ALA A 294 -17.03 -14.98 9.23
N LEU A 295 -15.93 -14.28 9.52
CA LEU A 295 -15.96 -13.04 10.28
C LEU A 295 -16.69 -11.92 9.53
N ILE A 296 -16.48 -11.78 8.23
CA ILE A 296 -17.21 -10.80 7.39
C ILE A 296 -18.70 -11.16 7.31
N PHE A 297 -19.04 -12.45 7.27
CA PHE A 297 -20.44 -12.88 7.34
C PHE A 297 -21.11 -12.48 8.66
N LEU A 298 -20.39 -12.58 9.79
CA LEU A 298 -20.89 -12.17 11.10
C LEU A 298 -20.93 -10.65 11.26
N LEU A 299 -19.90 -9.96 10.77
CA LEU A 299 -19.67 -8.51 10.90
C LEU A 299 -19.21 -7.94 9.54
N PRO A 300 -20.15 -7.56 8.67
CA PRO A 300 -19.85 -7.00 7.35
C PRO A 300 -18.90 -5.79 7.36
N PRO A 301 -18.91 -4.88 8.36
CA PRO A 301 -17.95 -3.76 8.41
C PRO A 301 -16.48 -4.17 8.49
N LEU A 302 -16.16 -5.44 8.75
CA LEU A 302 -14.77 -5.94 8.69
C LEU A 302 -14.24 -6.01 7.25
N PHE A 303 -15.10 -5.84 6.25
CA PHE A 303 -14.74 -5.85 4.84
C PHE A 303 -13.87 -4.65 4.44
N GLY A 304 -12.80 -4.95 3.69
CA GLY A 304 -11.96 -3.94 3.07
C GLY A 304 -11.02 -3.22 4.05
N GLU A 305 -10.84 -1.91 3.83
CA GLU A 305 -9.85 -1.10 4.54
C GLU A 305 -10.39 -0.48 5.85
N GLY A 306 -11.71 -0.51 6.06
CA GLY A 306 -12.37 0.03 7.26
C GLY A 306 -12.58 1.54 7.31
N TYR A 307 -12.12 2.32 6.31
CA TYR A 307 -12.27 3.78 6.30
C TYR A 307 -13.73 4.26 6.29
N GLU A 308 -14.63 3.52 5.64
CA GLU A 308 -16.06 3.86 5.62
C GLU A 308 -16.66 3.76 7.03
N THR A 309 -16.33 2.69 7.76
CA THR A 309 -16.75 2.46 9.15
C THR A 309 -16.20 3.55 10.08
N VAL A 310 -14.95 3.97 9.89
CA VAL A 310 -14.39 5.09 10.67
C VAL A 310 -15.17 6.38 10.39
N ASN A 311 -15.52 6.69 9.14
CA ASN A 311 -16.32 7.87 8.81
C ASN A 311 -17.74 7.81 9.38
N GLN A 312 -18.37 6.64 9.37
CA GLN A 312 -19.67 6.43 9.99
C GLN A 312 -19.62 6.70 11.50
N LEU A 313 -18.57 6.23 12.19
CA LEU A 313 -18.35 6.51 13.61
C LEU A 313 -18.12 8.00 13.88
N LEU A 314 -17.26 8.65 13.08
CA LEU A 314 -16.95 10.07 13.25
C LEU A 314 -18.16 10.98 12.97
N THR A 315 -19.11 10.53 12.15
CA THR A 315 -20.36 11.25 11.86
C THR A 315 -21.51 10.88 12.80
N GLY A 316 -21.27 10.05 13.82
CA GLY A 316 -22.27 9.66 14.82
C GLY A 316 -23.25 8.57 14.38
N GLN A 317 -23.00 7.91 13.24
CA GLN A 317 -23.82 6.82 12.71
C GLN A 317 -23.44 5.48 13.35
N PHE A 318 -23.46 5.37 14.68
CA PHE A 318 -23.01 4.17 15.41
C PHE A 318 -23.79 2.89 15.04
N ARG A 319 -25.07 3.03 14.68
CA ARG A 319 -25.95 1.92 14.32
C ARG A 319 -25.56 1.24 13.01
N SER A 320 -24.87 1.95 12.12
CA SER A 320 -24.41 1.42 10.83
C SER A 320 -23.37 0.29 10.96
N ILE A 321 -22.74 0.14 12.14
CA ILE A 321 -21.80 -0.95 12.42
C ILE A 321 -22.54 -2.27 12.65
N THR A 322 -23.72 -2.22 13.26
CA THR A 322 -24.54 -3.42 13.48
C THR A 322 -25.56 -3.65 12.38
N GLU A 323 -25.81 -2.65 11.54
CA GLU A 323 -26.60 -2.77 10.31
C GLU A 323 -26.10 -3.94 9.45
N HIS A 324 -27.03 -4.86 9.16
CA HIS A 324 -26.80 -6.08 8.40
C HIS A 324 -25.92 -7.17 9.06
N SER A 325 -25.51 -6.98 10.31
CA SER A 325 -24.97 -8.06 11.14
C SER A 325 -26.09 -8.87 11.81
N LEU A 326 -25.78 -10.07 12.31
CA LEU A 326 -26.72 -10.84 13.16
C LEU A 326 -27.12 -10.08 14.45
N PHE A 327 -26.37 -9.04 14.80
CA PHE A 327 -26.61 -8.19 15.96
C PHE A 327 -27.51 -6.98 15.66
N TYR A 328 -28.04 -6.82 14.44
CA TYR A 328 -28.94 -5.72 14.09
C TYR A 328 -30.21 -5.64 14.98
N ALA A 329 -30.61 -6.77 15.58
CA ALA A 329 -31.76 -6.85 16.48
C ALA A 329 -31.48 -6.38 17.92
N PHE A 330 -30.23 -6.02 18.26
CA PHE A 330 -29.80 -5.60 19.60
C PHE A 330 -29.13 -4.21 19.57
#